data_AF-A0A534NDX9-F1
#
_entry.id   AF-A0A534NDX9-F1
#
_cell.length_a   1.000
_cell.length_b   1.000
_cell.length_c   1.000
_cell.angle_alpha   90.00
_cell.angle_beta   90.00
_cell.angle_gamma   90.00
#
_symmetry.space_group_name_H-M   'P 1'
#
loop_
_entity.id
_entity.type
_entity.pdbx_description
1 polymer ?
#
loop_
_entity_poly.entity_id
_entity_poly.type
_entity_poly.pdbx_seq_one_letter_code
_entity_poly.pdbx_strand_id
1 'polypeptide(L)'
;MQDVEFRRAKPEDFSAILKIQSANYVGNLAVEERAEGFLSAEFSPEQVAQMARDLGIIVASDSNSVLGYLCGFRCDFDHRSPVLAKMLETFDSAEY
;
A
#
# COMPACT_ATOMS: atom_id res chain seq x y z
N MET A 1 26.77 1.45 -2.92
CA MET A 1 25.38 0.95 -2.90
C MET A 1 24.97 1.00 -1.44
N GLN A 2 23.97 1.81 -1.09
CA GLN A 2 23.44 1.75 0.28
C GLN A 2 22.67 0.43 0.39
N ASP A 3 22.87 -0.28 1.49
CA ASP A 3 22.16 -1.54 1.73
C ASP A 3 20.69 -1.23 1.99
N VAL A 4 19.82 -1.86 1.19
CA VAL A 4 18.37 -1.77 1.35
C VAL A 4 17.94 -2.88 2.29
N GLU A 5 17.36 -2.50 3.43
CA GLU A 5 16.75 -3.42 4.39
C GLU A 5 15.26 -3.58 4.07
N PHE A 6 14.77 -4.81 4.13
CA PHE A 6 13.35 -5.12 4.06
C PHE A 6 12.85 -5.59 5.42
N ARG A 7 11.88 -4.87 5.99
CA ARG A 7 11.39 -5.17 7.34
C ARG A 7 9.92 -4.77 7.49
N ARG A 8 9.27 -5.25 8.56
CA ARG A 8 7.94 -4.75 8.94
C ARG A 8 8.02 -3.26 9.26
N ALA A 9 6.99 -2.54 8.83
CA ALA A 9 6.80 -1.13 9.15
C ALA A 9 6.63 -0.93 10.65
N LYS A 10 7.25 0.13 11.16
CA LYS A 10 7.12 0.64 12.52
C LYS A 10 6.36 1.97 12.49
N PRO A 11 5.83 2.46 13.62
CA PRO A 11 5.11 3.74 13.66
C PRO A 11 5.91 4.92 13.10
N GLU A 12 7.23 4.91 13.27
CA GLU A 12 8.17 5.88 12.73
C GLU A 12 8.21 5.92 11.18
N ASP A 13 7.81 4.85 10.50
CA ASP A 13 7.75 4.79 9.02
C ASP A 13 6.45 5.34 8.44
N PHE A 14 5.38 5.51 9.25
CA PHE A 14 4.03 5.79 8.74
C PHE A 14 3.93 7.13 8.01
N SER A 15 4.68 8.14 8.46
CA SER A 15 4.74 9.43 7.79
C SER A 15 5.36 9.32 6.39
N ALA A 16 6.41 8.50 6.24
CA ALA A 16 7.04 8.25 4.95
C ALA A 16 6.13 7.43 4.02
N ILE A 17 5.42 6.44 4.55
CA ILE A 17 4.42 5.66 3.79
C ILE A 17 3.31 6.58 3.26
N LEU A 18 2.75 7.45 4.10
CA LEU A 18 1.73 8.41 3.68
C LEU A 18 2.24 9.38 2.62
N LYS A 19 3.51 9.82 2.73
CA LYS A 19 4.14 10.66 1.71
C LYS A 19 4.24 9.94 0.36
N ILE A 20 4.66 8.67 0.37
CA ILE A 20 4.71 7.84 -0.84
C ILE A 20 3.31 7.63 -1.41
N GLN A 21 2.31 7.34 -0.58
CA GLN A 21 0.92 7.18 -1.01
C GLN A 21 0.37 8.46 -1.66
N SER A 22 0.58 9.60 -1.01
CA SER A 22 0.15 10.90 -1.54
C SER A 22 0.81 11.24 -2.87
N ALA A 23 2.11 10.96 -3.02
CA ALA A 23 2.82 11.16 -4.27
C ALA A 23 2.32 10.27 -5.42
N ASN A 24 1.74 9.10 -5.10
CA ASN A 24 1.19 8.16 -6.09
C ASN A 24 -0.34 8.25 -6.22
N TYR A 25 -0.99 9.19 -5.53
CA TYR A 25 -2.43 9.38 -5.65
C TYR A 25 -2.77 10.03 -6.99
N VAL A 26 -3.79 9.51 -7.67
CA VAL A 26 -4.21 9.97 -9.01
C VAL A 26 -4.48 11.48 -9.08
N GLY A 27 -4.94 12.08 -7.99
CA GLY A 27 -5.16 13.53 -7.89
C GLY A 27 -3.88 14.38 -7.89
N ASN A 28 -2.73 13.77 -7.56
CA ASN A 28 -1.43 14.43 -7.45
C ASN A 28 -0.48 14.08 -8.60
N LEU A 29 -0.89 13.19 -9.51
CA LEU A 29 -0.11 12.77 -10.68
C LEU A 29 -0.55 13.51 -11.95
N ALA A 30 0.44 13.88 -12.77
CA ALA A 30 0.22 14.30 -14.15
C ALA A 30 -0.41 13.16 -14.96
N VAL A 31 -1.00 13.49 -16.12
CA VAL A 31 -1.73 12.50 -16.93
C VAL A 31 -0.79 11.41 -17.45
N GLU A 32 0.44 11.81 -17.79
CA GLU A 32 1.48 10.94 -18.33
C GLU A 32 1.97 9.93 -17.27
N GLU A 33 2.13 10.37 -16.03
CA GLU A 33 2.60 9.55 -14.91
C GLU A 33 1.59 8.45 -14.52
N ARG A 34 0.30 8.66 -14.79
CA ARG A 34 -0.75 7.66 -14.50
C ARG A 34 -0.60 6.37 -15.31
N ALA A 35 0.15 6.39 -16.41
CA ALA A 35 0.47 5.20 -17.18
C ALA A 35 1.35 4.20 -16.41
N GLU A 36 2.05 4.66 -15.36
CA GLU A 36 2.91 3.83 -14.50
C GLU A 36 2.15 3.19 -13.33
N GLY A 37 0.84 3.42 -13.24
CA GLY A 37 -0.01 3.01 -12.13
C GLY A 37 -0.22 4.11 -11.10
N PHE A 38 -1.30 4.02 -10.33
CA PHE A 38 -1.67 5.02 -9.35
C PHE A 38 -2.57 4.46 -8.25
N LEU A 39 -2.62 5.16 -7.12
CA LEU A 39 -3.63 4.97 -6.09
C LEU A 39 -4.87 5.80 -6.43
N SER A 40 -6.04 5.17 -6.36
CA SER A 40 -7.33 5.82 -6.55
C SER A 40 -7.99 6.26 -5.23
N ALA A 41 -7.33 5.99 -4.10
CA ALA A 41 -7.82 6.31 -2.77
C ALA A 41 -6.71 6.92 -1.91
N GLU A 42 -7.12 7.81 -1.01
CA GLU A 42 -6.27 8.35 0.04
C GLU A 42 -6.43 7.53 1.33
N PHE A 43 -5.40 7.58 2.17
CA PHE A 43 -5.37 6.85 3.44
C PHE A 43 -5.04 7.81 4.58
N SER A 44 -5.74 7.65 5.69
CA SER A 44 -5.44 8.31 6.95
C SER A 44 -4.30 7.61 7.71
N PRO A 45 -3.58 8.33 8.60
CA PRO A 45 -2.62 7.71 9.51
C PRO A 45 -3.20 6.53 10.30
N GLU A 46 -4.46 6.62 10.72
CA GLU A 46 -5.17 5.58 11.45
C GLU A 46 -5.35 4.31 10.60
N GLN A 47 -5.70 4.49 9.32
CA GLN A 47 -5.81 3.36 8.37
C GLN A 47 -4.45 2.72 8.12
N VAL A 48 -3.38 3.50 7.94
CA VAL A 48 -2.02 2.96 7.81
C VAL A 48 -1.61 2.16 9.05
N ALA A 49 -1.91 2.68 10.24
CA ALA A 49 -1.64 1.98 11.49
C ALA A 49 -2.46 0.69 11.63
N GLN A 50 -3.71 0.66 11.15
CA GLN A 50 -4.54 -0.55 11.11
C GLN A 50 -3.95 -1.59 10.15
N MET A 51 -3.59 -1.19 8.93
CA MET A 51 -2.97 -2.07 7.93
C MET A 51 -1.64 -2.66 8.44
N ALA A 52 -0.82 -1.84 9.11
CA ALA A 52 0.43 -2.31 9.71
C ALA A 52 0.22 -3.33 10.85
N ARG A 53 -0.92 -3.30 11.55
CA ARG A 53 -1.27 -4.23 12.64
C ARG A 53 -1.92 -5.54 12.18
N ASP A 54 -2.57 -5.55 11.02
CA ASP A 54 -3.22 -6.75 10.45
C ASP A 54 -2.18 -7.69 9.82
N LEU A 55 -2.26 -8.01 8.52
CA LEU A 55 -1.22 -8.80 7.83
C LEU A 55 0.14 -8.09 7.88
N GLY A 56 0.09 -6.77 7.78
CA GLY A 56 1.23 -5.88 7.95
C GLY A 56 1.66 -5.18 6.67
N ILE A 57 2.56 -4.21 6.87
CA ILE A 57 3.25 -3.49 5.81
C ILE A 57 4.72 -3.87 5.88
N ILE A 58 5.31 -4.23 4.74
CA ILE A 58 6.76 -4.37 4.59
C ILE A 58 7.28 -3.10 3.94
N VAL A 59 8.32 -2.50 4.52
CA VAL A 59 9.03 -1.35 3.96
C VAL A 59 10.38 -1.81 3.40
N ALA A 60 10.78 -1.19 2.31
CA ALA A 60 12.16 -1.18 1.84
C ALA A 60 12.77 0.15 2.31
N SER A 61 13.83 0.11 3.11
CA SER A 61 14.48 1.31 3.64
C SER A 61 15.99 1.26 3.53
N ASP A 62 16.61 2.41 3.30
CA ASP A 62 18.05 2.62 3.47
C ASP A 62 18.35 3.37 4.79
N SER A 63 19.59 3.82 4.98
CA SER A 63 19.99 4.57 6.19
C SER A 63 19.26 5.90 6.40
N ASN A 64 18.60 6.43 5.36
CA ASN A 64 18.04 7.77 5.35
C ASN A 64 16.51 7.78 5.22
N SER A 65 15.91 6.78 4.58
CA SER A 65 14.49 6.86 4.20
C SER A 65 13.84 5.53 3.85
N VAL A 66 12.50 5.52 3.90
CA VAL A 66 11.67 4.50 3.25
C VAL A 66 11.65 4.79 1.76
N LEU A 67 12.10 3.82 0.97
CA LEU A 67 12.16 3.89 -0.50
C LEU A 67 10.87 3.39 -1.15
N GLY A 68 10.16 2.49 -0.47
CA GLY A 68 8.93 1.87 -0.95
C GLY A 68 8.31 0.99 0.12
N TYR A 69 7.08 0.55 -0.13
CA TYR A 69 6.39 -0.36 0.78
C TYR A 69 5.43 -1.27 0.02
N LEU A 70 5.11 -2.40 0.64
CA LEU A 70 4.07 -3.33 0.22
C LEU A 70 3.12 -3.56 1.39
N CYS A 71 1.82 -3.40 1.14
CA CYS A 71 0.78 -3.67 2.12
C CYS A 71 0.04 -4.96 1.75
N GLY A 72 0.04 -5.92 2.67
CA GLY A 72 -0.81 -7.11 2.55
C GLY A 72 -2.13 -6.87 3.28
N PHE A 73 -3.23 -7.34 2.70
CA PHE A 73 -4.53 -7.39 3.34
C PHE A 73 -5.12 -8.79 3.19
N ARG A 74 -5.93 -9.19 4.16
CA ARG A 74 -6.67 -10.46 4.10
C ARG A 74 -7.82 -10.34 3.11
N CYS A 75 -8.29 -11.46 2.56
CA CYS A 75 -9.48 -11.48 1.71
C CYS A 75 -10.80 -11.31 2.49
N ASP A 76 -10.78 -11.39 3.83
CA ASP A 76 -11.96 -11.30 4.70
C ASP A 76 -12.23 -9.90 5.27
N PHE A 77 -11.74 -8.83 4.60
CA PHE A 77 -11.95 -7.44 5.03
C PHE A 77 -13.25 -6.83 4.50
N ASP A 78 -13.85 -5.91 5.27
CA ASP A 78 -15.01 -5.13 4.81
C ASP A 78 -14.58 -4.11 3.74
N HIS A 79 -14.73 -4.49 2.47
CA HIS A 79 -14.37 -3.65 1.33
C HIS A 79 -15.51 -2.76 0.84
N ARG A 80 -16.76 -2.90 1.36
CA ARG A 80 -18.00 -2.19 1.00
C ARG A 80 -18.36 -2.08 -0.50
N SER A 81 -17.51 -2.58 -1.38
CA SER A 81 -17.65 -2.59 -2.84
C SER A 81 -18.16 -3.95 -3.32
N PRO A 82 -19.35 -4.02 -3.95
CA PRO A 82 -19.85 -5.27 -4.55
C PRO A 82 -18.88 -5.88 -5.57
N VAL A 83 -18.09 -5.05 -6.26
CA VAL A 83 -17.09 -5.50 -7.24
C VAL A 83 -15.95 -6.25 -6.53
N LEU A 84 -15.41 -5.67 -5.45
CA LEU A 84 -14.36 -6.33 -4.67
C LEU A 84 -14.87 -7.64 -4.06
N ALA A 85 -16.13 -7.68 -3.62
CA ALA A 85 -16.76 -8.91 -3.13
C ALA A 85 -16.66 -10.03 -4.16
N LYS A 86 -17.09 -9.73 -5.40
CA LYS A 86 -17.10 -10.71 -6.47
C LYS A 86 -15.70 -11.14 -6.91
N MET A 87 -14.75 -10.21 -6.92
CA MET A 87 -13.35 -10.52 -7.22
C MET A 87 -12.75 -11.49 -6.19
N LEU A 88 -13.00 -11.25 -4.91
CA LEU A 88 -12.50 -12.09 -3.82
C LEU A 88 -13.16 -13.47 -3.80
N GLU A 89 -14.45 -13.59 -4.13
CA GLU A 89 -15.14 -14.89 -4.30
C GLU A 89 -14.49 -15.77 -5.36
N THR A 90 -13.93 -15.17 -6.41
CA THR A 90 -13.27 -15.89 -7.51
C THR A 90 -11.76 -16.04 -7.35
N PHE A 91 -11.18 -15.48 -6.28
CA PHE A 91 -9.74 -15.37 -6.10
C PHE A 91 -9.04 -16.74 -6.15
N ASP A 92 -9.57 -17.73 -5.42
CA ASP A 92 -9.00 -19.09 -5.37
C ASP A 92 -9.17 -19.87 -6.69
N SER A 93 -10.04 -19.39 -7.59
CA SER A 93 -10.31 -19.98 -8.90
C SER A 93 -9.63 -19.26 -10.06
N ALA A 94 -8.85 -18.20 -9.77
CA ALA A 94 -8.12 -17.47 -10.80
C ALA A 94 -6.93 -18.32 -11.28
N GLU A 95 -6.94 -18.69 -12.57
CA GLU A 95 -5.81 -19.34 -13.23
C GLU A 95 -4.90 -18.29 -13.87
N TYR A 96 -3.57 -18.47 -13.74
CA TYR A 96 -2.52 -17.56 -14.23
C TYR A 96 -1.91 -18.04 -15.54
#